data_AF-A0A494XYK6-F1
#
_entry.id   AF-A0A494XYK6-F1
#
_cell.length_a   1.000
_cell.length_b   1.000
_cell.length_c   1.000
_cell.angle_alpha   90.00
_cell.angle_beta   90.00
_cell.angle_gamma   90.00
#
_symmetry.space_group_name_H-M   'P 1'
#
loop_
_entity.id
_entity.type
_entity.pdbx_description
1 polymer ?
#
loop_
_entity_poly.entity_id
_entity_poly.type
_entity_poly.pdbx_seq_one_letter_code
_entity_poly.pdbx_strand_id
1 'polypeptide(L)'
;MKLLSIEPTPSPNTMKLNVDAKLDPGIQFNYGGKDSRSGAIPPLIAKLLEVPGVKSIFHTSDFLALDRRGNSDWAAILDGVREAFGIASGGSLTGPAEDLVGGFGEAHVRVQMFRGIPMQLRVRSGGQEFRAAMPERFAKAVSDAAGSTMIRERMLEDLGVRYGEPQEVLDEITRELEAAYSEARLRDLVEQAKAAGPEAAPPAPPAPLGGDEVLKALDSQDWRERYAALERLKPTAEDLPVVARALRDSQLSVRRLAVVYLGDLRTPEAMPYLFEALKDSSGSVRRTAGDTLSDIGDPAATPSMIGALEDSNKLVRWRAARFLYEAGDESALEALRRTTSSETEFEVRLQAEMAVARIERGEEAAGSVWQQMTRMREENREDK
;
A
#
# COMPACT_ATOMS: atom_id res chain seq x y z
N MET A 1 -9.81 -34.33 -11.22
CA MET A 1 -9.23 -33.10 -10.66
C MET A 1 -10.38 -32.18 -10.28
N LYS A 2 -10.49 -31.88 -9.00
CA LYS A 2 -11.44 -30.95 -8.37
C LYS A 2 -10.65 -29.82 -7.74
N LEU A 3 -11.24 -28.63 -7.73
CA LEU A 3 -10.67 -27.47 -7.04
C LEU A 3 -10.99 -27.58 -5.55
N LEU A 4 -9.95 -27.53 -4.71
CA LEU A 4 -10.06 -27.53 -3.26
C LEU A 4 -10.11 -26.10 -2.73
N SER A 5 -9.19 -25.27 -3.19
CA SER A 5 -9.14 -23.85 -2.84
C SER A 5 -8.38 -23.04 -3.89
N ILE A 6 -8.56 -21.74 -3.86
CA ILE A 6 -7.76 -20.79 -4.63
C ILE A 6 -7.01 -19.94 -3.64
N GLU A 7 -5.69 -19.95 -3.77
CA GLU A 7 -4.79 -19.18 -2.96
C GLU A 7 -4.10 -18.15 -3.84
N PRO A 8 -3.89 -16.95 -3.32
CA PRO A 8 -2.97 -16.05 -3.96
C PRO A 8 -1.51 -16.55 -3.93
N THR A 9 -0.68 -16.12 -4.87
CA THR A 9 0.79 -16.27 -4.83
C THR A 9 1.48 -14.91 -4.67
N PRO A 10 2.80 -14.89 -4.36
CA PRO A 10 3.63 -13.67 -4.33
C PRO A 10 3.63 -12.82 -5.61
N SER A 11 3.25 -13.43 -6.73
CA SER A 11 3.12 -12.71 -7.99
C SER A 11 1.69 -12.15 -8.11
N PRO A 12 1.52 -10.82 -8.29
CA PRO A 12 0.19 -10.21 -8.50
C PRO A 12 -0.46 -10.66 -9.82
N ASN A 13 0.26 -11.42 -10.63
CA ASN A 13 -0.18 -11.97 -11.90
C ASN A 13 -0.42 -13.47 -11.84
N THR A 14 -0.29 -14.12 -10.69
CA THR A 14 -0.38 -15.57 -10.58
C THR A 14 -1.25 -16.00 -9.41
N MET A 15 -2.23 -16.86 -9.64
CA MET A 15 -3.05 -17.47 -8.59
C MET A 15 -2.77 -18.97 -8.52
N LYS A 16 -2.72 -19.50 -7.30
CA LYS A 16 -2.56 -20.92 -7.02
C LYS A 16 -3.94 -21.54 -6.85
N LEU A 17 -4.20 -22.61 -7.58
CA LEU A 17 -5.42 -23.41 -7.52
C LEU A 17 -5.03 -24.75 -6.88
N ASN A 18 -5.34 -24.94 -5.61
CA ASN A 18 -5.13 -26.23 -4.95
C ASN A 18 -6.15 -27.23 -5.49
N VAL A 19 -5.69 -28.41 -5.85
CA VAL A 19 -6.53 -29.45 -6.46
C VAL A 19 -6.35 -30.79 -5.76
N ASP A 20 -7.36 -31.65 -5.85
CA ASP A 20 -7.31 -33.01 -5.29
C ASP A 20 -6.38 -33.97 -6.04
N ALA A 21 -5.82 -33.54 -7.17
CA ALA A 21 -4.96 -34.33 -8.03
C ALA A 21 -3.49 -34.03 -7.73
N LYS A 22 -2.76 -35.04 -7.26
CA LYS A 22 -1.34 -34.94 -6.93
C LYS A 22 -0.46 -35.56 -8.00
N LEU A 23 0.57 -34.84 -8.42
CA LEU A 23 1.67 -35.31 -9.26
C LEU A 23 2.76 -35.95 -8.40
N ASP A 24 3.46 -36.92 -8.98
CA ASP A 24 4.62 -37.53 -8.32
C ASP A 24 5.73 -36.49 -8.08
N PRO A 25 6.50 -36.62 -6.99
CA PRO A 25 7.59 -35.70 -6.67
C PRO A 25 8.57 -35.54 -7.85
N GLY A 26 8.87 -34.30 -8.22
CA GLY A 26 9.79 -33.96 -9.30
C GLY A 26 9.13 -33.87 -10.69
N ILE A 27 7.84 -34.19 -10.82
CA ILE A 27 7.08 -33.97 -12.05
C ILE A 27 6.44 -32.59 -12.02
N GLN A 28 6.69 -31.80 -13.06
CA GLN A 28 6.09 -30.49 -13.26
C GLN A 28 5.74 -30.26 -14.73
N PHE A 29 4.65 -29.55 -15.00
CA PHE A 29 4.20 -29.20 -16.34
C PHE A 29 3.99 -27.70 -16.48
N ASN A 30 4.40 -27.14 -17.62
CA ASN A 30 4.16 -25.75 -18.00
C ASN A 30 3.32 -25.74 -19.28
N TYR A 31 2.16 -25.09 -19.23
CA TYR A 31 1.22 -24.97 -20.33
C TYR A 31 1.06 -23.49 -20.72
N GLY A 32 1.05 -23.18 -22.02
CA GLY A 32 0.75 -21.82 -22.54
C GLY A 32 1.92 -20.82 -22.56
N GLY A 33 3.15 -21.23 -22.18
CA GLY A 33 4.37 -20.42 -22.25
C GLY A 33 5.24 -20.68 -23.49
N LYS A 34 6.28 -19.86 -23.71
CA LYS A 34 7.28 -20.05 -24.79
C LYS A 34 8.01 -21.41 -24.70
N ASP A 35 8.07 -22.01 -23.52
CA ASP A 35 8.72 -23.29 -23.22
C ASP A 35 7.73 -24.46 -23.07
N SER A 36 6.53 -24.37 -23.68
CA SER A 36 5.52 -25.44 -23.61
C SER A 36 6.08 -26.74 -24.21
N ARG A 37 6.43 -27.71 -23.35
CA ARG A 37 6.82 -29.05 -23.80
C ARG A 37 5.58 -29.75 -24.36
N SER A 38 5.73 -30.34 -25.53
CA SER A 38 4.71 -31.01 -26.35
C SER A 38 4.18 -32.31 -25.73
N GLY A 39 3.57 -32.24 -24.55
CA GLY A 39 2.75 -33.29 -23.97
C GLY A 39 1.27 -33.07 -24.26
N ALA A 40 0.47 -34.14 -24.22
CA ALA A 40 -0.98 -34.02 -24.34
C ALA A 40 -1.54 -33.16 -23.20
N ILE A 41 -2.19 -32.04 -23.55
CA ILE A 41 -2.77 -31.11 -22.56
C ILE A 41 -4.02 -31.77 -21.97
N PRO A 42 -4.11 -31.92 -20.62
CA PRO A 42 -5.31 -32.47 -20.00
C PRO A 42 -6.55 -31.60 -20.32
N PRO A 43 -7.75 -32.20 -20.52
CA PRO A 43 -8.95 -31.46 -20.96
C PRO A 43 -9.33 -30.28 -20.05
N LEU A 44 -9.17 -30.43 -18.74
CA LEU A 44 -9.43 -29.35 -17.78
C LEU A 44 -8.43 -28.19 -17.92
N ILE A 45 -7.14 -28.50 -18.11
CA ILE A 45 -6.10 -27.49 -18.31
C ILE A 45 -6.33 -26.74 -19.63
N ALA A 46 -6.77 -27.43 -20.68
CA ALA A 46 -7.15 -26.80 -21.94
C ALA A 46 -8.28 -25.78 -21.75
N LYS A 47 -9.35 -26.16 -21.02
CA LYS A 47 -10.45 -25.23 -20.67
C LYS A 47 -9.97 -24.02 -19.88
N LEU A 48 -9.08 -24.22 -18.90
CA LEU A 48 -8.53 -23.12 -18.11
C LEU A 48 -7.69 -22.15 -18.95
N LEU A 49 -6.96 -22.63 -19.97
CA LEU A 49 -6.20 -21.78 -20.90
C LEU A 49 -7.11 -20.98 -21.86
N GLU A 50 -8.33 -21.46 -22.11
CA GLU A 50 -9.33 -20.77 -22.92
C GLU A 50 -10.02 -19.62 -22.16
N VAL A 51 -9.94 -19.59 -20.82
CA VAL A 51 -10.49 -18.50 -20.02
C VAL A 51 -9.84 -17.16 -20.43
N PRO A 52 -10.64 -16.16 -20.85
CA PRO A 52 -10.11 -14.85 -21.23
C PRO A 52 -9.25 -14.25 -20.13
N GLY A 53 -8.06 -13.79 -20.50
CA GLY A 53 -7.09 -13.23 -19.55
C GLY A 53 -6.09 -14.24 -18.97
N VAL A 54 -6.26 -15.56 -19.14
CA VAL A 54 -5.27 -16.56 -18.69
C VAL A 54 -4.10 -16.65 -19.67
N LYS A 55 -2.87 -16.48 -19.18
CA LYS A 55 -1.62 -16.50 -19.94
C LYS A 55 -0.99 -17.90 -20.00
N SER A 56 -0.79 -18.51 -18.84
CA SER A 56 -0.08 -19.78 -18.69
C SER A 56 -0.55 -20.50 -17.43
N ILE A 57 -0.32 -21.81 -17.39
CA ILE A 57 -0.61 -22.64 -16.22
C ILE A 57 0.60 -23.52 -15.93
N PHE A 58 1.10 -23.44 -14.72
CA PHE A 58 2.10 -24.34 -14.17
C PHE A 58 1.42 -25.35 -13.27
N HIS A 59 1.75 -26.64 -13.37
CA HIS A 59 1.20 -27.70 -12.55
C HIS A 59 2.34 -28.46 -11.88
N THR A 60 2.34 -28.49 -10.55
CA THR A 60 3.30 -29.25 -9.76
C THR A 60 2.62 -29.75 -8.49
N SER A 61 3.09 -30.86 -7.94
CA SER A 61 2.54 -31.44 -6.72
C SER A 61 1.01 -31.53 -6.78
N ASP A 62 0.30 -30.85 -5.89
CA ASP A 62 -1.15 -30.83 -5.72
C ASP A 62 -1.80 -29.47 -6.07
N PHE A 63 -1.12 -28.63 -6.88
CA PHE A 63 -1.66 -27.33 -7.26
C PHE A 63 -1.34 -26.88 -8.69
N LEU A 64 -2.15 -25.95 -9.20
CA LEU A 64 -1.94 -25.24 -10.46
C LEU A 64 -1.61 -23.77 -10.17
N ALA A 65 -0.50 -23.24 -10.68
CA ALA A 65 -0.26 -21.80 -10.73
C ALA A 65 -0.76 -21.25 -12.07
N LEU A 66 -1.81 -20.43 -12.04
CA LEU A 66 -2.45 -19.81 -13.19
C LEU A 66 -1.98 -18.36 -13.30
N ASP A 67 -1.32 -18.02 -14.41
CA ASP A 67 -0.85 -16.67 -14.70
C ASP A 67 -1.88 -15.90 -15.52
N ARG A 68 -2.11 -14.62 -15.22
CA ARG A 68 -2.92 -13.70 -16.04
C ARG A 68 -2.09 -12.91 -17.05
N ARG A 69 -2.74 -12.43 -18.12
CA ARG A 69 -2.18 -11.54 -19.14
C ARG A 69 -2.29 -10.08 -18.66
N GLY A 70 -1.15 -9.42 -18.43
CA GLY A 70 -1.14 -8.00 -18.05
C GLY A 70 -1.98 -7.72 -16.80
N ASN A 71 -2.87 -6.74 -16.86
CA ASN A 71 -3.77 -6.35 -15.77
C ASN A 71 -5.19 -6.94 -15.93
N SER A 72 -5.33 -8.08 -16.61
CA SER A 72 -6.63 -8.73 -16.84
C SER A 72 -7.40 -8.94 -15.53
N ASP A 73 -8.72 -8.76 -15.58
CA ASP A 73 -9.60 -8.82 -14.40
C ASP A 73 -9.61 -10.22 -13.77
N TRP A 74 -9.22 -10.29 -12.50
CA TRP A 74 -9.22 -11.53 -11.73
C TRP A 74 -10.63 -12.05 -11.46
N ALA A 75 -11.63 -11.18 -11.32
CA ALA A 75 -13.00 -11.63 -11.09
C ALA A 75 -13.51 -12.46 -12.28
N ALA A 76 -13.40 -11.90 -13.50
CA ALA A 76 -13.75 -12.61 -14.73
C ALA A 76 -12.95 -13.91 -14.93
N ILE A 77 -11.64 -13.89 -14.63
CA ILE A 77 -10.80 -15.09 -14.73
C ILE A 77 -11.27 -16.16 -13.74
N LEU A 78 -11.49 -15.80 -12.48
CA LEU A 78 -11.87 -16.73 -11.43
C LEU A 78 -13.27 -17.32 -11.65
N ASP A 79 -14.19 -16.55 -12.22
CA ASP A 79 -15.50 -17.07 -12.64
C ASP A 79 -15.36 -18.10 -13.77
N GLY A 80 -14.52 -17.82 -14.78
CA GLY A 80 -14.19 -18.79 -15.83
C GLY A 80 -13.47 -20.03 -15.29
N VAL A 81 -12.61 -19.88 -14.28
CA VAL A 81 -11.96 -21.01 -13.58
C VAL A 81 -13.03 -21.86 -12.88
N ARG A 82 -13.93 -21.26 -12.11
CA ARG A 82 -15.02 -21.98 -11.43
C ARG A 82 -15.91 -22.73 -12.41
N GLU A 83 -16.26 -22.09 -13.52
CA GLU A 83 -17.01 -22.73 -14.61
C GLU A 83 -16.26 -23.92 -15.21
N ALA A 84 -14.96 -23.77 -15.47
CA ALA A 84 -14.11 -24.86 -15.99
C ALA A 84 -14.07 -26.07 -15.04
N PHE A 85 -14.11 -25.84 -13.72
CA PHE A 85 -14.19 -26.88 -12.70
C PHE A 85 -15.63 -27.37 -12.42
N GLY A 86 -16.65 -26.81 -13.08
CA GLY A 86 -18.06 -27.18 -12.90
C GLY A 86 -18.64 -26.76 -11.54
N ILE A 87 -18.09 -25.72 -10.92
CA ILE A 87 -18.53 -25.18 -9.62
C ILE A 87 -19.51 -24.05 -9.89
N ALA A 88 -20.75 -24.17 -9.40
CA ALA A 88 -21.75 -23.12 -9.48
C ALA A 88 -21.27 -21.86 -8.73
N SER A 89 -21.56 -20.67 -9.27
CA SER A 89 -21.20 -19.37 -8.70
C SER A 89 -21.68 -19.27 -7.25
N GLY A 90 -20.75 -19.24 -6.28
CA GLY A 90 -21.09 -19.13 -4.84
C GLY A 90 -20.16 -19.82 -3.84
N GLY A 91 -19.09 -20.50 -4.28
CA GLY A 91 -18.11 -21.11 -3.36
C GLY A 91 -17.06 -20.11 -2.84
N SER A 92 -16.98 -19.98 -1.51
CA SER A 92 -16.02 -19.16 -0.77
C SER A 92 -14.56 -19.62 -0.97
N LEU A 93 -13.64 -18.66 -1.12
CA LEU A 93 -12.23 -18.89 -1.41
C LEU A 93 -11.38 -18.90 -0.12
N THR A 94 -10.38 -19.78 -0.04
CA THR A 94 -9.52 -19.97 1.14
C THR A 94 -8.04 -20.11 0.76
N GLY A 95 -7.17 -19.28 1.35
CA GLY A 95 -5.70 -19.37 1.25
C GLY A 95 -4.98 -18.15 1.87
N PRO A 96 -3.68 -18.21 2.21
CA PRO A 96 -2.97 -17.10 2.84
C PRO A 96 -2.80 -15.91 1.89
N ALA A 97 -3.21 -14.71 2.31
CA ALA A 97 -3.49 -13.53 1.48
C ALA A 97 -2.28 -12.64 1.10
N GLU A 98 -1.07 -12.97 1.53
CA GLU A 98 -0.16 -11.90 1.93
C GLU A 98 0.39 -11.02 0.80
N ASP A 99 0.38 -11.48 -0.46
CA ASP A 99 1.04 -10.75 -1.55
C ASP A 99 0.17 -10.36 -2.76
N LEU A 100 -1.09 -10.79 -2.86
CA LEU A 100 -1.95 -10.46 -4.01
C LEU A 100 -2.96 -9.36 -3.74
N VAL A 101 -3.07 -8.98 -2.48
CA VAL A 101 -3.92 -7.88 -2.05
C VAL A 101 -3.10 -6.62 -1.72
N GLY A 102 -1.76 -6.74 -1.71
CA GLY A 102 -0.78 -5.65 -1.64
C GLY A 102 -0.71 -4.83 -2.94
N GLY A 103 -1.85 -4.38 -3.42
CA GLY A 103 -1.96 -3.60 -4.65
C GLY A 103 -3.29 -2.87 -4.82
N PHE A 104 -4.30 -3.12 -3.96
CA PHE A 104 -5.60 -2.51 -4.11
C PHE A 104 -5.55 -1.01 -3.83
N GLY A 105 -5.62 -0.23 -4.91
CA GLY A 105 -5.43 1.21 -4.86
C GLY A 105 -3.99 1.65 -4.63
N GLU A 106 -2.99 0.76 -4.68
CA GLU A 106 -1.58 1.14 -4.45
C GLU A 106 -1.02 2.01 -5.58
N ALA A 107 -0.32 3.05 -5.16
CA ALA A 107 0.29 4.06 -6.00
C ALA A 107 1.74 4.27 -5.52
N HIS A 108 2.70 3.69 -6.23
CA HIS A 108 4.12 3.90 -5.94
C HIS A 108 4.52 5.28 -6.44
N VAL A 109 5.00 6.12 -5.53
CA VAL A 109 5.31 7.51 -5.82
C VAL A 109 6.80 7.72 -5.85
N ARG A 110 7.27 8.36 -6.91
CA ARG A 110 8.64 8.83 -7.04
C ARG A 110 8.66 10.29 -7.44
N VAL A 111 9.68 11.01 -6.98
CA VAL A 111 9.91 12.40 -7.34
C VAL A 111 11.25 12.51 -8.04
N GLN A 112 11.25 13.15 -9.20
CA GLN A 112 12.48 13.56 -9.87
C GLN A 112 12.95 14.87 -9.24
N MET A 113 14.19 14.87 -8.77
CA MET A 113 14.83 15.96 -8.05
C MET A 113 16.01 16.51 -8.86
N PHE A 114 16.30 17.80 -8.68
CA PHE A 114 17.52 18.44 -9.16
C PHE A 114 18.12 19.27 -8.03
N ARG A 115 19.29 18.87 -7.52
CA ARG A 115 19.96 19.54 -6.37
C ARG A 115 19.01 19.86 -5.21
N GLY A 116 18.19 18.88 -4.82
CA GLY A 116 17.22 19.03 -3.74
C GLY A 116 15.93 19.77 -4.13
N ILE A 117 15.75 20.21 -5.39
CA ILE A 117 14.53 20.86 -5.87
C ILE A 117 13.64 19.83 -6.62
N PRO A 118 12.38 19.62 -6.20
CA PRO A 118 11.43 18.78 -6.92
C PRO A 118 11.10 19.29 -8.33
N MET A 119 11.11 18.39 -9.32
CA MET A 119 10.82 18.71 -10.73
C MET A 119 9.53 18.07 -11.24
N GLN A 120 9.39 16.76 -11.02
CA GLN A 120 8.30 15.97 -11.60
C GLN A 120 7.96 14.82 -10.67
N LEU A 121 6.68 14.64 -10.40
CA LEU A 121 6.16 13.47 -9.72
C LEU A 121 5.83 12.37 -10.74
N ARG A 122 6.06 11.13 -10.33
CA ARG A 122 5.70 9.92 -11.07
C ARG A 122 4.95 9.00 -10.13
N VAL A 123 3.73 8.63 -10.51
CA VAL A 123 2.91 7.67 -9.78
C VAL A 123 2.70 6.45 -10.65
N ARG A 124 3.11 5.28 -10.16
CA ARG A 124 2.86 4.00 -10.82
C ARG A 124 1.79 3.23 -10.07
N SER A 125 0.70 2.89 -10.76
CA SER A 125 -0.41 2.12 -10.22
C SER A 125 -0.99 1.22 -11.30
N GLY A 126 -1.32 -0.03 -10.96
CA GLY A 126 -1.95 -0.97 -11.91
C GLY A 126 -1.16 -1.23 -13.21
N GLY A 127 0.18 -1.05 -13.17
CA GLY A 127 1.04 -1.15 -14.36
C GLY A 127 1.05 0.08 -15.27
N GLN A 128 0.24 1.10 -14.98
CA GLN A 128 0.25 2.41 -15.64
C GLN A 128 1.15 3.40 -14.87
N GLU A 129 1.69 4.39 -15.58
CA GLU A 129 2.51 5.46 -15.00
C GLU A 129 1.88 6.82 -15.32
N PHE A 130 1.58 7.57 -14.27
CA PHE A 130 1.05 8.93 -14.30
C PHE A 130 2.16 9.89 -13.92
N ARG A 131 2.14 11.10 -14.50
CA ARG A 131 3.19 12.10 -14.27
C ARG A 131 2.57 13.47 -14.09
N ALA A 132 3.09 14.24 -13.14
CA ALA A 132 2.76 15.65 -12.96
C ALA A 132 4.05 16.47 -12.85
N ALA A 133 4.12 17.59 -13.57
CA ALA A 133 5.21 18.55 -13.38
C ALA A 133 4.93 19.38 -12.12
N MET A 134 6.00 19.76 -11.41
CA MET A 134 5.87 20.70 -10.31
C MET A 134 5.47 22.10 -10.83
N PRO A 135 4.80 22.94 -10.01
CA PRO A 135 4.39 24.28 -10.41
C PRO A 135 5.54 25.17 -10.89
N GLU A 136 5.21 26.21 -11.65
CA GLU A 136 6.16 27.08 -12.37
C GLU A 136 7.32 27.60 -11.51
N ARG A 137 7.08 27.91 -10.23
CA ARG A 137 8.11 28.36 -9.29
C ARG A 137 9.25 27.35 -9.10
N PHE A 138 8.97 26.05 -9.12
CA PHE A 138 9.98 25.00 -9.05
C PHE A 138 10.76 24.90 -10.37
N ALA A 139 10.07 24.98 -11.51
CA ALA A 139 10.73 24.98 -12.82
C ALA A 139 11.68 26.17 -12.97
N LYS A 140 11.27 27.35 -12.50
CA LYS A 140 12.11 28.54 -12.44
C LYS A 140 13.32 28.33 -11.52
N ALA A 141 13.10 27.83 -10.30
CA ALA A 141 14.20 27.55 -9.37
C ALA A 141 15.22 26.56 -9.97
N VAL A 142 14.76 25.50 -10.65
CA VAL A 142 15.65 24.55 -11.33
C VAL A 142 16.42 25.22 -12.46
N SER A 143 15.76 26.05 -13.27
CA SER A 143 16.42 26.82 -14.34
C SER A 143 17.51 27.74 -13.77
N ASP A 144 17.21 28.45 -12.69
CA ASP A 144 18.13 29.37 -12.03
C ASP A 144 19.31 28.63 -11.36
N ALA A 145 19.09 27.41 -10.88
CA ALA A 145 20.11 26.57 -10.27
C ALA A 145 21.00 25.85 -11.28
N ALA A 146 20.46 25.42 -12.44
CA ALA A 146 21.17 24.58 -13.41
C ALA A 146 22.06 25.36 -14.39
N GLY A 147 21.78 26.65 -14.62
CA GLY A 147 22.43 27.41 -15.70
C GLY A 147 22.25 26.70 -17.05
N SER A 148 23.35 26.33 -17.72
CA SER A 148 23.36 25.66 -19.04
C SER A 148 23.48 24.12 -18.99
N THR A 149 23.60 23.49 -17.81
CA THR A 149 23.90 22.05 -17.65
C THR A 149 22.80 21.32 -16.88
N MET A 150 21.77 20.84 -17.60
CA MET A 150 20.52 20.30 -17.01
C MET A 150 20.43 18.77 -16.89
N ILE A 151 21.32 18.01 -17.54
CA ILE A 151 21.03 16.58 -17.87
C ILE A 151 21.63 15.59 -16.84
N ARG A 152 22.80 15.88 -16.25
CA ARG A 152 23.58 14.87 -15.50
C ARG A 152 23.26 14.75 -14.00
N GLU A 153 22.40 15.60 -13.45
CA GLU A 153 22.23 15.71 -11.98
C GLU A 153 20.80 15.40 -11.50
N ARG A 154 19.97 14.85 -12.37
CA ARG A 154 18.60 14.49 -12.01
C ARG A 154 18.62 13.20 -11.22
N MET A 155 18.15 13.25 -9.99
CA MET A 155 17.96 12.08 -9.14
C MET A 155 16.48 11.69 -9.13
N LEU A 156 16.21 10.40 -9.02
CA LEU A 156 14.85 9.91 -8.81
C LEU A 156 14.79 9.35 -7.39
N GLU A 157 14.01 10.01 -6.54
CA GLU A 157 13.82 9.63 -5.14
C GLU A 157 12.48 8.90 -4.97
N ASP A 158 12.46 7.91 -4.09
CA ASP A 158 11.26 7.14 -3.78
C ASP A 158 10.54 7.78 -2.59
N LEU A 159 9.26 8.13 -2.77
CA LEU A 159 8.40 8.70 -1.73
C LEU A 159 7.50 7.64 -1.09
N GLY A 160 7.66 6.37 -1.46
CA GLY A 160 6.92 5.24 -0.92
C GLY A 160 5.58 5.01 -1.62
N VAL A 161 4.74 4.21 -0.97
CA VAL A 161 3.42 3.81 -1.47
C VAL A 161 2.37 4.74 -0.88
N ARG A 162 1.53 5.32 -1.74
CA ARG A 162 0.24 5.91 -1.35
C ARG A 162 -0.88 5.04 -1.87
N TYR A 163 -2.09 5.31 -1.41
CA TYR A 163 -3.26 4.55 -1.84
C TYR A 163 -4.38 5.51 -2.25
N GLY A 164 -5.07 5.18 -3.34
CA GLY A 164 -6.09 6.03 -3.93
C GLY A 164 -5.94 6.10 -5.45
N GLU A 165 -6.77 6.94 -6.06
CA GLU A 165 -6.68 7.17 -7.49
C GLU A 165 -5.36 7.89 -7.84
N PRO A 166 -4.64 7.46 -8.89
CA PRO A 166 -3.31 7.99 -9.18
C PRO A 166 -3.25 9.51 -9.34
N GLN A 167 -4.29 10.11 -9.91
CA GLN A 167 -4.38 11.56 -10.07
C GLN A 167 -4.60 12.28 -8.74
N GLU A 168 -5.46 11.75 -7.87
CA GLU A 168 -5.67 12.31 -6.52
C GLU A 168 -4.38 12.25 -5.70
N VAL A 169 -3.65 11.13 -5.81
CA VAL A 169 -2.33 10.96 -5.17
C VAL A 169 -1.33 11.99 -5.70
N LEU A 170 -1.28 12.24 -7.01
CA LEU A 170 -0.43 13.28 -7.60
C LEU A 170 -0.79 14.67 -7.05
N ASP A 171 -2.07 15.01 -6.99
CA ASP A 171 -2.54 16.33 -6.55
C ASP A 171 -2.31 16.55 -5.04
N GLU A 172 -2.48 15.50 -4.21
CA GLU A 172 -2.14 15.54 -2.79
C GLU A 172 -0.65 15.79 -2.56
N ILE A 173 0.21 15.00 -3.19
CA ILE A 173 1.66 15.09 -2.99
C ILE A 173 2.23 16.37 -3.59
N THR A 174 1.68 16.85 -4.71
CA THR A 174 2.05 18.16 -5.27
C THR A 174 1.82 19.26 -4.23
N ARG A 175 0.63 19.29 -3.60
CA ARG A 175 0.32 20.29 -2.55
C ARG A 175 1.22 20.17 -1.34
N GLU A 176 1.56 18.96 -0.93
CA GLU A 176 2.50 18.69 0.18
C GLU A 176 3.90 19.23 -0.12
N LEU A 177 4.44 18.93 -1.30
CA LEU A 177 5.72 19.45 -1.74
C LEU A 177 5.67 20.97 -1.89
N GLU A 178 4.57 21.52 -2.38
CA GLU A 178 4.39 22.97 -2.42
C GLU A 178 4.45 23.60 -1.03
N ALA A 179 3.87 22.96 -0.03
CA ALA A 179 3.93 23.42 1.35
C ALA A 179 5.33 23.29 1.94
N ALA A 180 5.98 22.12 1.79
CA ALA A 180 7.31 21.85 2.34
C ALA A 180 8.42 22.73 1.72
N TYR A 181 8.25 23.17 0.47
CA TYR A 181 9.21 24.00 -0.25
C TYR A 181 8.71 25.45 -0.36
N SER A 182 8.90 26.22 0.71
CA SER A 182 8.64 27.66 0.71
C SER A 182 9.52 28.42 -0.29
N GLU A 183 9.11 29.64 -0.66
CA GLU A 183 9.91 30.53 -1.51
C GLU A 183 11.29 30.84 -0.91
N ALA A 184 11.40 30.89 0.43
CA ALA A 184 12.68 31.02 1.09
C ALA A 184 13.56 29.78 0.88
N ARG A 185 13.02 28.57 1.12
CA ARG A 185 13.74 27.31 0.93
C ARG A 185 14.20 27.12 -0.52
N LEU A 186 13.36 27.43 -1.50
CA LEU A 186 13.74 27.35 -2.92
C LEU A 186 14.88 28.32 -3.25
N ARG A 187 14.81 29.57 -2.79
CA ARG A 187 15.91 30.54 -2.98
C ARG A 187 17.22 30.06 -2.36
N ASP A 188 17.16 29.53 -1.14
CA ASP A 188 18.36 29.01 -0.46
C ASP A 188 18.98 27.83 -1.21
N LEU A 189 18.15 26.92 -1.74
CA LEU A 189 18.62 25.80 -2.57
C LEU A 189 19.26 26.29 -3.87
N VAL A 190 18.69 27.31 -4.51
CA VAL A 190 19.25 27.92 -5.73
C VAL A 190 20.60 28.55 -5.47
N GLU A 191 20.73 29.32 -4.39
CA GLU A 191 22.00 29.98 -4.05
C GLU A 191 23.08 28.97 -3.65
N GLN A 192 22.73 27.93 -2.90
CA GLN A 192 23.64 26.82 -2.59
C GLN A 192 24.07 26.07 -3.87
N ALA A 193 23.14 25.80 -4.78
CA ALA A 193 23.44 25.16 -6.05
C ALA A 193 24.42 26.00 -6.89
N LYS A 194 24.22 27.32 -6.99
CA LYS A 194 25.14 28.21 -7.72
C LYS A 194 26.52 28.28 -7.07
N ALA A 195 26.57 28.34 -5.74
CA ALA A 195 27.82 28.43 -5.00
C ALA A 195 28.68 27.16 -5.11
N ALA A 196 28.05 25.99 -5.13
CA ALA A 196 28.75 24.71 -5.09
C ALA A 196 29.30 24.26 -6.47
N GLY A 197 28.83 24.83 -7.58
CA GLY A 197 29.32 24.53 -8.93
C GLY A 197 28.81 23.18 -9.49
N PRO A 198 29.16 22.81 -10.74
CA PRO A 198 28.51 21.73 -11.51
C PRO A 198 28.76 20.29 -11.00
N GLU A 199 29.75 20.04 -10.14
CA GLU A 199 30.06 18.69 -9.62
C GLU A 199 29.71 18.50 -8.14
N ALA A 200 29.05 19.48 -7.52
CA ALA A 200 28.72 19.41 -6.11
C ALA A 200 27.58 18.44 -5.80
N ALA A 201 27.67 17.83 -4.61
CA ALA A 201 26.60 17.04 -4.04
C ALA A 201 25.35 17.92 -3.81
N PRO A 202 24.14 17.30 -3.82
CA PRO A 202 22.91 18.01 -3.47
C PRO A 202 23.02 18.68 -2.09
N PRO A 203 22.39 19.85 -1.91
CA PRO A 203 22.23 20.48 -0.59
C PRO A 203 21.68 19.50 0.44
N ALA A 204 22.17 19.58 1.67
CA ALA A 204 21.58 18.84 2.77
C ALA A 204 20.14 19.32 3.03
N PRO A 205 19.22 18.42 3.41
CA PRO A 205 17.90 18.81 3.87
C PRO A 205 17.98 19.82 5.04
N PRO A 206 16.96 20.68 5.22
CA PRO A 206 16.93 21.60 6.35
C PRO A 206 17.00 20.85 7.68
N ALA A 207 17.63 21.46 8.68
CA ALA A 207 17.75 20.86 10.00
C ALA A 207 16.36 20.50 10.58
N PRO A 208 16.24 19.39 11.32
CA PRO A 208 15.01 19.06 12.04
C PRO A 208 14.59 20.19 12.98
N LEU A 209 13.30 20.33 13.21
CA LEU A 209 12.74 21.24 14.21
C LEU A 209 12.41 20.47 15.49
N GLY A 210 12.58 21.13 16.64
CA GLY A 210 12.12 20.60 17.92
C GLY A 210 10.59 20.72 18.09
N GLY A 211 10.01 19.91 18.98
CA GLY A 211 8.56 19.90 19.24
C GLY A 211 7.99 21.29 19.56
N ASP A 212 8.67 22.11 20.36
CA ASP A 212 8.23 23.47 20.71
C ASP A 212 8.19 24.42 19.51
N GLU A 213 9.18 24.31 18.60
CA GLU A 213 9.22 25.12 17.38
C GLU A 213 8.08 24.76 16.44
N VAL A 214 7.81 23.46 16.30
CA VAL A 214 6.70 22.95 15.50
C VAL A 214 5.38 23.37 16.11
N LEU A 215 5.21 23.24 17.43
CA LEU A 215 3.99 23.63 18.12
C LEU A 215 3.67 25.11 17.91
N LYS A 216 4.68 25.99 18.00
CA LYS A 216 4.52 27.41 17.68
C LYS A 216 4.16 27.62 16.20
N ALA A 217 4.76 26.88 15.28
CA ALA A 217 4.46 26.98 13.86
C ALA A 217 3.01 26.52 13.55
N LEU A 218 2.44 25.58 14.31
CA LEU A 218 1.05 25.13 14.18
C LEU A 218 0.00 26.22 14.48
N ASP A 219 0.40 27.37 15.01
CA ASP A 219 -0.47 28.53 15.20
C ASP A 219 -0.55 29.44 13.95
N SER A 220 0.26 29.17 12.91
CA SER A 220 0.23 29.96 11.68
C SER A 220 -1.11 29.83 10.96
N GLN A 221 -1.58 30.94 10.42
CA GLN A 221 -2.77 30.97 9.56
C GLN A 221 -2.51 30.30 8.21
N ASP A 222 -1.26 30.29 7.73
CA ASP A 222 -0.90 29.57 6.51
C ASP A 222 -0.59 28.11 6.83
N TRP A 223 -1.42 27.20 6.30
CA TRP A 223 -1.25 25.77 6.48
C TRP A 223 0.07 25.26 5.89
N ARG A 224 0.65 25.97 4.91
CA ARG A 224 1.93 25.59 4.31
C ARG A 224 3.07 25.71 5.32
N GLU A 225 3.05 26.74 6.15
CA GLU A 225 4.02 26.90 7.24
C GLU A 225 3.85 25.81 8.29
N ARG A 226 2.60 25.49 8.65
CA ARG A 226 2.28 24.40 9.59
C ARG A 226 2.81 23.05 9.07
N TYR A 227 2.52 22.73 7.81
CA TYR A 227 2.96 21.49 7.19
C TYR A 227 4.49 21.43 7.04
N ALA A 228 5.13 22.51 6.57
CA ALA A 228 6.59 22.55 6.42
C ALA A 228 7.32 22.42 7.75
N ALA A 229 6.77 22.96 8.84
CA ALA A 229 7.32 22.77 10.17
C ALA A 229 7.16 21.32 10.64
N LEU A 230 5.95 20.76 10.48
CA LEU A 230 5.67 19.38 10.86
C LEU A 230 6.51 18.36 10.07
N GLU A 231 6.72 18.55 8.77
CA GLU A 231 7.58 17.69 7.92
C GLU A 231 9.04 17.62 8.43
N ARG A 232 9.49 18.65 9.16
CA ARG A 232 10.83 18.71 9.74
C ARG A 232 10.90 18.12 11.15
N LEU A 233 9.77 17.75 11.74
CA LEU A 233 9.75 17.06 13.03
C LEU A 233 10.26 15.62 12.84
N LYS A 234 11.16 15.19 13.71
CA LYS A 234 11.50 13.78 13.87
C LYS A 234 10.86 13.31 15.18
N PRO A 235 9.61 12.81 15.13
CA PRO A 235 8.80 12.65 16.33
C PRO A 235 9.40 11.59 17.26
N THR A 236 9.44 11.92 18.54
CA THR A 236 9.70 11.01 19.65
C THR A 236 8.45 10.90 20.52
N ALA A 237 8.43 9.97 21.48
CA ALA A 237 7.29 9.81 22.39
C ALA A 237 6.92 11.11 23.14
N GLU A 238 7.89 11.99 23.38
CA GLU A 238 7.69 13.31 24.02
C GLU A 238 6.91 14.29 23.13
N ASP A 239 6.97 14.11 21.80
CA ASP A 239 6.30 14.95 20.81
C ASP A 239 4.84 14.54 20.56
N LEU A 240 4.32 13.50 21.25
CA LEU A 240 2.94 13.06 21.11
C LEU A 240 1.91 14.21 21.23
N PRO A 241 2.05 15.18 22.15
CA PRO A 241 1.14 16.33 22.21
C PRO A 241 1.18 17.21 20.94
N VAL A 242 2.36 17.37 20.32
CA VAL A 242 2.52 18.13 19.07
C VAL A 242 1.84 17.41 17.92
N VAL A 243 2.06 16.10 17.81
CA VAL A 243 1.43 15.26 16.78
C VAL A 243 -0.09 15.21 16.96
N ALA A 244 -0.58 15.06 18.19
CA ALA A 244 -2.01 15.10 18.51
C ALA A 244 -2.66 16.44 18.14
N ARG A 245 -1.95 17.57 18.34
CA ARG A 245 -2.42 18.89 17.92
C ARG A 245 -2.49 19.01 16.39
N ALA A 246 -1.53 18.44 15.67
CA ALA A 246 -1.51 18.39 14.21
C ALA A 246 -2.60 17.46 13.63
N LEU A 247 -2.97 16.38 14.34
CA LEU A 247 -4.07 15.50 13.93
C LEU A 247 -5.42 16.23 13.84
N ARG A 248 -5.59 17.34 14.57
CA ARG A 248 -6.82 18.15 14.57
C ARG A 248 -6.73 19.42 13.71
N ASP A 249 -5.75 19.46 12.81
CA ASP A 249 -5.55 20.59 11.91
C ASP A 249 -6.69 20.73 10.88
N SER A 250 -6.98 21.96 10.45
CA SER A 250 -8.00 22.21 9.43
C SER A 250 -7.61 21.62 8.06
N GLN A 251 -6.32 21.49 7.78
CA GLN A 251 -5.81 20.99 6.51
C GLN A 251 -5.56 19.48 6.54
N LEU A 252 -6.14 18.76 5.56
CA LEU A 252 -6.04 17.31 5.46
C LEU A 252 -4.59 16.80 5.40
N SER A 253 -3.69 17.52 4.72
CA SER A 253 -2.29 17.11 4.54
C SER A 253 -1.53 17.12 5.87
N VAL A 254 -1.83 18.08 6.75
CA VAL A 254 -1.25 18.16 8.10
C VAL A 254 -1.79 17.03 8.96
N ARG A 255 -3.11 16.81 8.96
CA ARG A 255 -3.73 15.69 9.70
C ARG A 255 -3.18 14.34 9.27
N ARG A 256 -3.05 14.10 7.97
CA ARG A 256 -2.54 12.84 7.44
C ARG A 256 -1.08 12.61 7.80
N LEU A 257 -0.23 13.64 7.75
CA LEU A 257 1.16 13.54 8.21
C LEU A 257 1.23 13.22 9.71
N ALA A 258 0.33 13.81 10.52
CA ALA A 258 0.23 13.47 11.93
C ALA A 258 -0.12 11.98 12.15
N VAL A 259 -1.01 11.39 11.34
CA VAL A 259 -1.30 9.94 11.40
C VAL A 259 -0.08 9.08 11.08
N VAL A 260 0.73 9.47 10.09
CA VAL A 260 1.99 8.77 9.79
C VAL A 260 2.91 8.82 11.02
N TYR A 261 3.08 9.99 11.62
CA TYR A 261 3.93 10.15 12.81
C TYR A 261 3.40 9.39 14.02
N LEU A 262 2.09 9.33 14.25
CA LEU A 262 1.51 8.47 15.29
C LEU A 262 1.90 6.99 15.08
N GLY A 263 1.96 6.57 13.81
CA GLY A 263 2.47 5.25 13.42
C GLY A 263 3.96 5.07 13.69
N ASP A 264 4.77 6.07 13.41
CA ASP A 264 6.23 6.04 13.66
C ASP A 264 6.56 5.98 15.16
N LEU A 265 5.74 6.60 16.01
CA LEU A 265 5.90 6.55 17.46
C LEU A 265 5.76 5.13 18.01
N ARG A 266 4.87 4.31 17.44
CA ARG A 266 4.60 2.92 17.86
C ARG A 266 4.37 2.74 19.37
N THR A 267 3.75 3.72 20.03
CA THR A 267 3.45 3.64 21.46
C THR A 267 1.96 3.36 21.72
N PRO A 268 1.61 2.67 22.81
CA PRO A 268 0.21 2.47 23.20
C PRO A 268 -0.57 3.78 23.35
N GLU A 269 0.08 4.86 23.78
CA GLU A 269 -0.52 6.18 23.95
C GLU A 269 -0.90 6.85 22.62
N ALA A 270 -0.31 6.42 21.49
CA ALA A 270 -0.68 6.89 20.16
C ALA A 270 -1.97 6.23 19.64
N MET A 271 -2.35 5.05 20.14
CA MET A 271 -3.48 4.26 19.65
C MET A 271 -4.83 5.00 19.72
N PRO A 272 -5.20 5.70 20.81
CA PRO A 272 -6.44 6.48 20.85
C PRO A 272 -6.54 7.53 19.75
N TYR A 273 -5.41 8.13 19.35
CA TYR A 273 -5.37 9.13 18.27
C TYR A 273 -5.50 8.48 16.89
N LEU A 274 -4.96 7.27 16.69
CA LEU A 274 -5.22 6.50 15.47
C LEU A 274 -6.70 6.09 15.35
N PHE A 275 -7.35 5.76 16.47
CA PHE A 275 -8.79 5.49 16.49
C PHE A 275 -9.64 6.75 16.21
N GLU A 276 -9.19 7.93 16.66
CA GLU A 276 -9.76 9.23 16.27
C GLU A 276 -9.62 9.45 14.76
N ALA A 277 -8.42 9.19 14.21
CA ALA A 277 -8.12 9.36 12.79
C ALA A 277 -8.93 8.45 11.86
N LEU A 278 -9.30 7.24 12.30
CA LEU A 278 -10.23 6.35 11.59
C LEU A 278 -11.63 6.96 11.40
N LYS A 279 -11.95 8.06 12.10
CA LYS A 279 -13.24 8.76 12.00
C LYS A 279 -13.11 10.14 11.35
N ASP A 280 -11.96 10.44 10.74
CA ASP A 280 -11.70 11.72 10.08
C ASP A 280 -12.70 11.99 8.93
N SER A 281 -12.98 13.27 8.67
CA SER A 281 -13.86 13.66 7.56
C SER A 281 -13.28 13.28 6.18
N SER A 282 -11.96 13.21 6.05
CA SER A 282 -11.26 12.84 4.83
C SER A 282 -11.02 11.34 4.75
N GLY A 283 -11.46 10.71 3.65
CA GLY A 283 -11.17 9.31 3.37
C GLY A 283 -9.67 9.00 3.27
N SER A 284 -8.85 9.95 2.81
CA SER A 284 -7.39 9.79 2.73
C SER A 284 -6.74 9.70 4.13
N VAL A 285 -7.26 10.44 5.11
CA VAL A 285 -6.80 10.38 6.51
C VAL A 285 -7.26 9.08 7.16
N ARG A 286 -8.56 8.72 7.04
CA ARG A 286 -9.09 7.45 7.57
C ARG A 286 -8.35 6.23 7.02
N ARG A 287 -8.06 6.23 5.71
CA ARG A 287 -7.27 5.19 5.07
C ARG A 287 -5.87 5.11 5.63
N THR A 288 -5.18 6.25 5.75
CA THR A 288 -3.84 6.29 6.36
C THR A 288 -3.87 5.74 7.79
N ALA A 289 -4.91 6.02 8.57
CA ALA A 289 -5.06 5.45 9.91
C ALA A 289 -5.25 3.93 9.88
N GLY A 290 -6.04 3.42 8.93
CA GLY A 290 -6.20 1.98 8.70
C GLY A 290 -4.89 1.29 8.28
N ASP A 291 -4.12 1.92 7.39
CA ASP A 291 -2.78 1.45 6.99
C ASP A 291 -1.87 1.36 8.22
N THR A 292 -1.74 2.46 8.96
CA THR A 292 -0.89 2.55 10.15
C THR A 292 -1.25 1.50 11.20
N LEU A 293 -2.54 1.31 11.48
CA LEU A 293 -3.00 0.32 12.45
C LEU A 293 -2.77 -1.13 11.97
N SER A 294 -2.85 -1.38 10.65
CA SER A 294 -2.47 -2.67 10.07
C SER A 294 -0.98 -2.94 10.23
N ASP A 295 -0.13 -1.94 9.97
CA ASP A 295 1.32 -2.07 10.14
C ASP A 295 1.72 -2.32 11.60
N ILE A 296 1.03 -1.67 12.54
CA ILE A 296 1.20 -1.89 13.99
C ILE A 296 0.76 -3.30 14.38
N GLY A 297 -0.41 -3.74 13.88
CA GLY A 297 -0.94 -5.09 14.13
C GLY A 297 -1.33 -5.35 15.57
N ASP A 298 -1.72 -4.32 16.34
CA ASP A 298 -2.16 -4.46 17.73
C ASP A 298 -3.66 -4.83 17.78
N PRO A 299 -4.04 -5.99 18.34
CA PRO A 299 -5.43 -6.42 18.48
C PRO A 299 -6.34 -5.43 19.22
N ALA A 300 -5.79 -4.47 19.99
CA ALA A 300 -6.57 -3.39 20.59
C ALA A 300 -7.34 -2.55 19.55
N ALA A 301 -6.92 -2.57 18.27
CA ALA A 301 -7.61 -1.89 17.19
C ALA A 301 -8.84 -2.64 16.63
N THR A 302 -9.05 -3.91 17.01
CA THR A 302 -10.14 -4.77 16.48
C THR A 302 -11.52 -4.09 16.55
N PRO A 303 -11.98 -3.49 17.66
CA PRO A 303 -13.29 -2.83 17.71
C PRO A 303 -13.41 -1.66 16.72
N SER A 304 -12.35 -0.85 16.58
CA SER A 304 -12.33 0.28 15.65
C SER A 304 -12.32 -0.20 14.19
N MET A 305 -11.61 -1.29 13.90
CA MET A 305 -11.54 -1.89 12.57
C MET A 305 -12.83 -2.58 12.17
N ILE A 306 -13.55 -3.21 13.10
CA ILE A 306 -14.92 -3.69 12.87
C ILE A 306 -15.81 -2.54 12.39
N GLY A 307 -15.75 -1.36 13.04
CA GLY A 307 -16.50 -0.18 12.59
C GLY A 307 -16.07 0.32 11.21
N ALA A 308 -14.77 0.23 10.88
CA ALA A 308 -14.23 0.68 9.59
C ALA A 308 -14.65 -0.21 8.40
N LEU A 309 -15.20 -1.42 8.64
CA LEU A 309 -15.84 -2.24 7.59
C LEU A 309 -17.10 -1.57 7.01
N GLU A 310 -17.69 -0.59 7.69
CA GLU A 310 -18.87 0.14 7.23
C GLU A 310 -18.52 1.50 6.58
N ASP A 311 -17.23 1.78 6.35
CA ASP A 311 -16.78 3.06 5.79
C ASP A 311 -17.29 3.26 4.35
N SER A 312 -17.59 4.52 4.00
CA SER A 312 -18.00 4.86 2.63
C SER A 312 -16.89 4.66 1.59
N ASN A 313 -15.62 4.75 2.01
CA ASN A 313 -14.46 4.54 1.15
C ASN A 313 -14.05 3.07 1.14
N LYS A 314 -14.05 2.47 -0.06
CA LYS A 314 -13.69 1.07 -0.28
C LYS A 314 -12.29 0.69 0.17
N LEU A 315 -11.31 1.59 0.06
CA LEU A 315 -9.94 1.33 0.52
C LEU A 315 -9.88 1.24 2.05
N VAL A 316 -10.71 2.02 2.76
CA VAL A 316 -10.81 1.93 4.22
C VAL A 316 -11.44 0.60 4.63
N ARG A 317 -12.55 0.20 3.99
CA ARG A 317 -13.17 -1.11 4.24
C ARG A 317 -12.23 -2.27 3.93
N TRP A 318 -11.47 -2.15 2.84
CA TRP A 318 -10.46 -3.13 2.47
C TRP A 318 -9.38 -3.28 3.55
N ARG A 319 -8.87 -2.16 4.07
CA ARG A 319 -7.90 -2.16 5.17
C ARG A 319 -8.44 -2.73 6.46
N ALA A 320 -9.69 -2.43 6.79
CA ALA A 320 -10.37 -3.03 7.92
C ALA A 320 -10.44 -4.56 7.79
N ALA A 321 -10.89 -5.07 6.63
CA ALA A 321 -10.95 -6.50 6.37
C ALA A 321 -9.55 -7.16 6.44
N ARG A 322 -8.52 -6.48 5.92
CA ARG A 322 -7.13 -6.96 5.98
C ARG A 322 -6.63 -7.01 7.42
N PHE A 323 -6.79 -5.96 8.20
CA PHE A 323 -6.43 -5.95 9.61
C PHE A 323 -7.12 -7.10 10.37
N LEU A 324 -8.41 -7.32 10.14
CA LEU A 324 -9.17 -8.37 10.85
C LEU A 324 -8.76 -9.78 10.41
N TYR A 325 -8.29 -9.94 9.17
CA TYR A 325 -7.57 -11.15 8.77
C TYR A 325 -6.26 -11.30 9.55
N GLU A 326 -5.45 -10.26 9.68
CA GLU A 326 -4.12 -10.34 10.29
C GLU A 326 -4.15 -10.46 11.83
N ALA A 327 -5.11 -9.82 12.51
CA ALA A 327 -5.15 -9.64 13.96
C ALA A 327 -6.54 -9.82 14.61
N GLY A 328 -7.61 -9.97 13.83
CA GLY A 328 -8.98 -10.07 14.34
C GLY A 328 -9.27 -11.36 15.11
N ASP A 329 -10.36 -11.37 15.88
CA ASP A 329 -10.84 -12.53 16.63
C ASP A 329 -12.32 -12.81 16.33
N GLU A 330 -12.93 -13.75 17.07
CA GLU A 330 -14.33 -14.14 16.91
C GLU A 330 -15.32 -12.96 17.00
N SER A 331 -14.96 -11.87 17.70
CA SER A 331 -15.81 -10.68 17.80
C SER A 331 -16.05 -9.98 16.45
N ALA A 332 -15.17 -10.20 15.47
CA ALA A 332 -15.28 -9.61 14.14
C ALA A 332 -16.16 -10.41 13.16
N LEU A 333 -16.50 -11.67 13.49
CA LEU A 333 -17.16 -12.59 12.56
C LEU A 333 -18.50 -12.06 12.05
N GLU A 334 -19.33 -11.49 12.92
CA GLU A 334 -20.65 -10.98 12.51
C GLU A 334 -20.51 -9.87 11.45
N ALA A 335 -19.63 -8.90 11.70
CA ALA A 335 -19.39 -7.79 10.79
C ALA A 335 -18.77 -8.27 9.47
N LEU A 336 -17.78 -9.16 9.53
CA LEU A 336 -17.13 -9.70 8.32
C LEU A 336 -18.10 -10.49 7.43
N ARG A 337 -19.04 -11.27 8.01
CA ARG A 337 -20.08 -11.95 7.23
C ARG A 337 -21.06 -10.99 6.59
N ARG A 338 -21.42 -9.92 7.31
CA ARG A 338 -22.24 -8.84 6.75
C ARG A 338 -21.54 -8.21 5.55
N THR A 339 -20.27 -7.82 5.70
CA THR A 339 -19.44 -7.31 4.60
C THR A 339 -19.40 -8.29 3.44
N THR A 340 -19.12 -9.57 3.68
CA THR A 340 -19.09 -10.61 2.64
C THR A 340 -20.39 -10.66 1.82
N SER A 341 -21.53 -10.46 2.48
CA SER A 341 -22.85 -10.59 1.86
C SER A 341 -23.30 -9.34 1.12
N SER A 342 -22.89 -8.14 1.56
CA SER A 342 -23.37 -6.87 1.01
C SER A 342 -22.35 -6.11 0.17
N GLU A 343 -21.07 -6.47 0.24
CA GLU A 343 -19.99 -5.73 -0.41
C GLU A 343 -20.00 -5.90 -1.92
N THR A 344 -19.95 -4.75 -2.62
CA THR A 344 -19.92 -4.69 -4.08
C THR A 344 -18.50 -4.82 -4.63
N GLU A 345 -17.51 -4.25 -3.93
CA GLU A 345 -16.10 -4.27 -4.35
C GLU A 345 -15.48 -5.64 -4.11
N PHE A 346 -15.03 -6.29 -5.18
CA PHE A 346 -14.54 -7.67 -5.15
C PHE A 346 -13.39 -7.86 -4.15
N GLU A 347 -12.42 -6.95 -4.13
CA GLU A 347 -11.23 -7.04 -3.29
C GLU A 347 -11.58 -6.95 -1.80
N VAL A 348 -12.54 -6.10 -1.44
CA VAL A 348 -13.03 -5.99 -0.06
C VAL A 348 -13.76 -7.27 0.35
N ARG A 349 -14.65 -7.77 -0.52
CA ARG A 349 -15.41 -9.01 -0.26
C ARG A 349 -14.48 -10.21 -0.10
N LEU A 350 -13.52 -10.38 -1.01
CA LEU A 350 -12.53 -11.44 -0.96
C LEU A 350 -11.72 -11.37 0.34
N GLN A 351 -11.23 -10.19 0.71
CA GLN A 351 -10.46 -10.01 1.94
C GLN A 351 -11.30 -10.35 3.19
N ALA A 352 -12.59 -9.99 3.20
CA ALA A 352 -13.50 -10.31 4.30
C ALA A 352 -13.79 -11.83 4.37
N GLU A 353 -14.01 -12.51 3.25
CA GLU A 353 -14.19 -13.96 3.19
C GLU A 353 -12.97 -14.70 3.78
N MET A 354 -11.77 -14.23 3.44
CA MET A 354 -10.52 -14.81 3.95
C MET A 354 -10.39 -14.61 5.46
N ALA A 355 -10.76 -13.43 5.97
CA ALA A 355 -10.79 -13.16 7.41
C ALA A 355 -11.77 -14.10 8.14
N VAL A 356 -13.00 -14.27 7.62
CA VAL A 356 -13.99 -15.21 8.17
C VAL A 356 -13.41 -16.63 8.21
N ALA A 357 -12.89 -17.10 7.08
CA ALA A 357 -12.39 -18.46 6.97
C ALA A 357 -11.22 -18.75 7.92
N ARG A 358 -10.29 -17.79 8.10
CA ARG A 358 -9.19 -17.93 9.07
C ARG A 358 -9.75 -18.05 10.50
N ILE A 359 -10.62 -17.12 10.89
CA ILE A 359 -11.16 -17.07 12.26
C ILE A 359 -11.96 -18.33 12.58
N GLU A 360 -12.81 -18.80 11.66
CA GLU A 360 -13.61 -20.02 11.85
C GLU A 360 -12.77 -21.30 11.99
N ARG A 361 -11.60 -21.35 11.34
CA ARG A 361 -10.67 -22.49 11.47
C ARG A 361 -9.89 -22.46 12.78
N GLY A 362 -10.03 -21.40 13.59
CA GLY A 362 -9.25 -21.21 14.81
C GLY A 362 -7.76 -21.01 14.53
N GLU A 363 -7.39 -20.60 13.31
CA GLU A 363 -6.02 -20.29 12.95
C GLU A 363 -5.58 -19.03 13.71
N GLU A 364 -4.46 -19.11 14.43
CA GLU A 364 -3.90 -17.93 15.09
C GLU A 364 -3.67 -16.81 14.07
N ALA A 365 -3.95 -15.59 14.51
CA ALA A 365 -3.61 -14.39 13.76
C ALA A 365 -2.12 -14.43 13.40
N ALA A 366 -1.81 -14.40 12.10
CA ALA A 366 -0.44 -14.40 11.62
C ALA A 366 0.32 -13.13 12.05
N GLY A 367 -0.38 -12.09 12.53
CA GLY A 367 0.20 -10.79 12.88
C GLY A 367 0.53 -9.98 11.64
N SER A 368 0.88 -8.70 11.81
CA SER A 368 1.22 -7.83 10.68
C SER A 368 2.47 -8.33 9.95
N VAL A 369 2.62 -7.99 8.66
CA VAL A 369 3.81 -8.33 7.86
C VAL A 369 5.11 -7.93 8.58
N TRP A 370 5.10 -6.79 9.28
CA TRP A 370 6.25 -6.34 10.06
C TRP A 370 6.53 -7.25 11.27
N GLN A 371 5.50 -7.68 12.00
CA GLN A 371 5.65 -8.61 13.13
C GLN A 371 6.19 -9.98 12.66
N GLN A 372 5.74 -10.44 11.49
CA GLN A 372 6.24 -11.66 10.86
C GLN A 372 7.69 -11.52 10.40
N MET A 373 8.04 -10.43 9.70
CA MET A 373 9.42 -10.14 9.30
C MET A 373 10.36 -9.98 10.50
N THR A 374 9.87 -9.44 11.62
CA THR A 374 10.66 -9.28 12.85
C THR A 374 10.92 -10.64 13.49
N ARG A 375 9.90 -11.49 13.65
CA ARG A 375 10.06 -12.87 14.14
C ARG A 375 11.04 -13.68 13.28
N MET A 376 10.90 -13.63 11.96
CA MET A 376 11.84 -14.31 11.05
C MET A 376 13.29 -13.82 11.20
N ARG A 377 13.52 -12.54 11.52
CA ARG A 377 14.88 -12.00 11.73
C ARG A 377 15.47 -12.42 13.08
N GLU A 378 14.64 -12.59 14.09
CA GLU A 378 15.02 -13.05 15.42
C GLU A 378 15.33 -14.55 15.41
N GLU A 379 14.48 -15.37 14.80
CA GLU A 379 14.71 -16.82 14.62
C GLU A 379 16.02 -17.10 13.86
N ASN A 380 16.28 -16.36 12.77
CA ASN A 380 17.54 -16.49 12.00
C ASN A 380 18.79 -16.00 12.75
N ARG A 381 18.63 -15.28 13.86
CA ARG A 381 19.73 -14.87 14.74
C ARG A 381 20.01 -15.89 15.83
N GLU A 382 19.02 -16.67 16.25
CA GLU A 382 19.19 -17.74 17.24
C GLU A 382 19.80 -19.02 16.64
N ASP A 383 19.66 -19.22 15.33
CA ASP A 383 20.24 -20.35 14.59
C ASP A 383 21.71 -20.13 14.12
N LYS A 384 22.37 -19.05 14.55
CA LYS A 384 23.80 -18.75 14.26
C LYS A 384 24.61 -18.60 15.53
#